data_AF-A0A2R5L2Z9-F1
#
_entry.id   AF-A0A2R5L2Z9-F1
#
_cell.length_a   1.000
_cell.length_b   1.000
_cell.length_c   1.000
_cell.angle_alpha   90.00
_cell.angle_beta   90.00
_cell.angle_gamma   90.00
#
_symmetry.space_group_name_H-M   'P 1'
#
loop_
_entity.id
_entity.type
_entity.pdbx_description
1 polymer ?
#
loop_
_entity_poly.entity_id
_entity_poly.type
_entity_poly.pdbx_seq_one_letter_code
_entity_poly.pdbx_strand_id
1 'polypeptide(L)'
;TGDLIPHDIHNTTRESNLQTIMESVQMVVDNFPGIPVFPALGNHEASPVNVFPQPYIDNEFDIHWLYNKIAELWANWLPEEVAKSVAYSAYYTTLIKPGLRVISVNSNYCYGYNWWILYDDVDPGQILDWMANELQAAEDAGEKVYLIGHIAPGHQDCALTYSHQYNRITLRYEP
;
A
#
# COMPACT_ATOMS: atom_id res chain seq x y z
N THR A 1 4.64 -7.95 -4.52
CA THR A 1 4.00 -6.67 -4.15
C THR A 1 2.70 -6.99 -3.44
N GLY A 2 2.75 -7.65 -2.28
CA GLY A 2 1.55 -8.17 -1.61
C GLY A 2 1.09 -9.52 -2.16
N ASP A 3 -0.16 -9.88 -1.84
CA ASP A 3 -0.83 -11.15 -2.14
C ASP A 3 -0.15 -12.37 -1.52
N LEU A 4 0.08 -12.31 -0.20
CA LEU A 4 0.68 -13.39 0.57
C LEU A 4 -0.32 -14.49 0.97
N ILE A 5 -1.61 -14.17 1.03
CA ILE A 5 -2.63 -15.08 1.53
C ILE A 5 -3.19 -15.95 0.38
N PRO A 6 -3.34 -17.28 0.58
CA PRO A 6 -3.92 -18.17 -0.42
C PRO A 6 -5.37 -17.81 -0.78
N HIS A 7 -5.84 -18.36 -1.90
CA HIS A 7 -7.15 -18.07 -2.48
C HIS A 7 -8.31 -18.89 -1.85
N ASP A 8 -8.09 -19.57 -0.74
CA ASP A 8 -9.12 -20.20 0.08
C ASP A 8 -9.87 -19.16 0.95
N ILE A 9 -10.29 -18.07 0.31
CA ILE A 9 -10.85 -16.85 0.93
C ILE A 9 -12.03 -17.11 1.87
N HIS A 10 -12.74 -18.22 1.69
CA HIS A 10 -13.85 -18.67 2.51
C HIS A 10 -13.43 -19.21 3.89
N ASN A 11 -12.13 -19.44 4.09
CA ASN A 11 -11.55 -20.05 5.28
C ASN A 11 -10.39 -19.21 5.86
N THR A 12 -10.49 -17.88 5.77
CA THR A 12 -9.49 -16.95 6.31
C THR A 12 -9.99 -16.26 7.57
N THR A 13 -9.08 -15.96 8.51
CA THR A 13 -9.33 -15.07 9.65
C THR A 13 -8.24 -13.99 9.74
N ARG A 14 -8.45 -12.97 10.58
CA ARG A 14 -7.41 -11.95 10.85
C ARG A 14 -6.13 -12.61 11.36
N GLU A 15 -6.27 -13.57 12.27
CA GLU A 15 -5.15 -14.29 12.88
C GLU A 15 -4.39 -15.14 11.87
N SER A 16 -5.08 -15.93 11.04
CA SER A 16 -4.42 -16.75 10.02
C SER A 16 -3.68 -15.88 9.00
N ASN A 17 -4.28 -14.76 8.58
CA ASN A 17 -3.65 -13.84 7.65
C ASN A 17 -2.40 -13.19 8.25
N LEU A 18 -2.47 -12.68 9.48
CA LEU A 18 -1.30 -12.12 10.16
C LEU A 18 -0.18 -13.16 10.34
N GLN A 19 -0.54 -14.41 10.62
CA GLN A 19 0.44 -15.48 10.74
C GLN A 19 1.18 -15.72 9.41
N THR A 20 0.46 -15.84 8.30
CA THR A 20 1.06 -16.02 6.96
C THR A 20 1.92 -14.82 6.56
N ILE A 21 1.48 -13.58 6.86
CA ILE A 21 2.27 -12.37 6.60
C ILE A 21 3.56 -12.40 7.42
N MET A 22 3.47 -12.72 8.72
CA MET A 22 4.63 -12.78 9.61
C MET A 22 5.65 -13.84 9.15
N GLU A 23 5.19 -15.05 8.84
CA GLU A 23 6.04 -16.13 8.35
C GLU A 23 6.72 -15.75 7.03
N SER A 24 5.97 -15.15 6.10
CA SER A 24 6.51 -14.70 4.81
C SER A 24 7.57 -13.62 4.99
N VAL A 25 7.32 -12.63 5.86
CA VAL A 25 8.30 -11.58 6.18
C VAL A 25 9.53 -12.19 6.81
N GLN A 26 9.37 -13.08 7.80
CA GLN A 26 10.48 -13.73 8.48
C GLN A 26 11.34 -14.54 7.50
N MET A 27 10.73 -15.29 6.59
CA MET A 27 11.44 -16.01 5.54
C MET A 27 12.30 -15.08 4.68
N VAL A 28 11.77 -13.91 4.30
CA VAL A 28 12.53 -12.93 3.51
C VAL A 28 13.68 -12.34 4.33
N VAL A 29 13.44 -11.97 5.59
CA VAL A 29 14.47 -11.44 6.50
C VAL A 29 15.61 -12.46 6.69
N ASP A 30 15.28 -13.72 6.93
CA ASP A 30 16.26 -14.78 7.22
C ASP A 30 17.10 -15.14 5.98
N ASN A 31 16.49 -15.14 4.80
CA ASN A 31 17.16 -15.57 3.56
C ASN A 31 17.87 -14.42 2.82
N PHE A 32 17.52 -13.17 3.09
CA PHE A 32 18.12 -11.99 2.45
C PHE A 32 18.62 -10.96 3.48
N PRO A 33 19.50 -11.35 4.42
CA PRO A 33 19.95 -10.46 5.49
C PRO A 33 20.70 -9.25 4.92
N GLY A 34 20.35 -8.05 5.40
CA GLY A 34 20.96 -6.79 4.99
C GLY A 34 20.57 -6.29 3.60
N ILE A 35 19.68 -6.98 2.89
CA ILE A 35 19.12 -6.51 1.62
C ILE A 35 17.85 -5.72 1.89
N PRO A 36 17.74 -4.45 1.46
CA PRO A 36 16.52 -3.68 1.63
C PRO A 36 15.40 -4.26 0.76
N VAL A 37 14.21 -4.37 1.35
CA VAL A 37 12.98 -4.81 0.66
C VAL A 37 11.94 -3.70 0.76
N PHE A 38 11.34 -3.37 -0.37
CA PHE A 38 10.32 -2.31 -0.47
C PHE A 38 8.95 -2.96 -0.77
N PRO A 39 8.15 -3.28 0.26
CA PRO A 39 6.86 -3.94 0.07
C PRO A 39 5.78 -2.99 -0.44
N ALA A 40 4.75 -3.57 -1.03
CA ALA A 40 3.46 -2.93 -1.30
C ALA A 40 2.37 -3.88 -0.81
N LEU A 41 1.25 -3.34 -0.35
CA LEU A 41 0.12 -4.12 0.15
C LEU A 41 -0.72 -4.65 -1.02
N GLY A 42 -1.10 -5.93 -0.97
CA GLY A 42 -1.98 -6.57 -1.96
C GLY A 42 -3.42 -6.61 -1.47
N ASN A 43 -4.30 -7.24 -2.25
CA ASN A 43 -5.73 -7.29 -1.94
C ASN A 43 -6.11 -8.49 -1.07
N HIS A 44 -5.24 -9.50 -0.99
CA HIS A 44 -5.45 -10.70 -0.19
C HIS A 44 -5.06 -10.58 1.29
N GLU A 45 -4.34 -9.53 1.71
CA GLU A 45 -3.89 -9.40 3.10
C GLU A 45 -5.03 -9.22 4.12
N ALA A 46 -6.15 -8.58 3.72
CA ALA A 46 -7.30 -8.38 4.60
C ALA A 46 -8.18 -9.64 4.74
N SER A 47 -8.88 -9.73 5.87
CA SER A 47 -9.95 -10.70 6.09
C SER A 47 -11.20 -9.95 6.59
N PRO A 48 -12.32 -9.95 5.85
CA PRO A 48 -12.51 -10.60 4.54
C PRO A 48 -11.64 -10.01 3.42
N VAL A 49 -11.40 -10.81 2.37
CA VAL A 49 -10.59 -10.42 1.20
C VAL A 49 -11.10 -9.14 0.55
N ASN A 50 -10.19 -8.29 0.04
CA ASN A 50 -10.49 -7.02 -0.63
C ASN A 50 -11.12 -5.92 0.24
N VAL A 51 -11.43 -6.18 1.52
CA VAL A 51 -12.13 -5.21 2.37
C VAL A 51 -11.12 -4.26 3.02
N PHE A 52 -10.97 -3.07 2.44
CA PHE A 52 -10.06 -2.02 2.94
C PHE A 52 -10.84 -0.73 3.23
N PRO A 53 -11.29 -0.51 4.47
CA PRO A 53 -12.00 0.71 4.87
C PRO A 53 -11.14 1.96 4.76
N GLN A 54 -11.83 3.10 4.70
CA GLN A 54 -11.21 4.42 4.83
C GLN A 54 -10.57 4.60 6.21
N PRO A 55 -9.48 5.38 6.34
CA PRO A 55 -8.73 5.51 7.60
C PRO A 55 -9.50 6.21 8.73
N TYR A 56 -10.61 6.90 8.42
CA TYR A 56 -11.47 7.53 9.43
C TYR A 56 -12.51 6.56 10.04
N ILE A 57 -12.59 5.32 9.55
CA ILE A 57 -13.46 4.29 10.14
C ILE A 57 -12.81 3.74 11.41
N ASP A 58 -13.43 3.98 12.57
CA ASP A 58 -12.88 3.71 13.90
C ASP A 58 -13.75 2.77 14.76
N ASN A 59 -14.44 1.83 14.12
CA ASN A 59 -15.33 0.85 14.74
C ASN A 59 -14.88 -0.60 14.45
N GLU A 60 -15.73 -1.60 14.70
CA GLU A 60 -15.39 -3.02 14.52
C GLU A 60 -14.90 -3.40 13.11
N PHE A 61 -15.18 -2.57 12.10
CA PHE A 61 -14.77 -2.76 10.72
C PHE A 61 -13.42 -2.15 10.37
N ASP A 62 -12.73 -1.51 11.32
CA ASP A 62 -11.42 -0.91 11.07
C ASP A 62 -10.36 -1.93 10.60
N ILE A 63 -9.33 -1.43 9.92
CA ILE A 63 -8.23 -2.21 9.35
C ILE A 63 -6.92 -2.07 10.14
N HIS A 64 -6.95 -1.38 11.29
CA HIS A 64 -5.75 -1.08 12.08
C HIS A 64 -5.02 -2.36 12.53
N TRP A 65 -5.75 -3.47 12.75
CA TRP A 65 -5.15 -4.77 13.07
C TRP A 65 -4.11 -5.21 12.02
N LEU A 66 -4.36 -4.91 10.74
CA LEU A 66 -3.47 -5.23 9.63
C LEU A 66 -2.40 -4.16 9.46
N TYR A 67 -2.79 -2.89 9.39
CA TYR A 67 -1.88 -1.78 9.09
C TYR A 67 -0.83 -1.57 10.18
N ASN A 68 -1.21 -1.69 11.46
CA ASN A 68 -0.25 -1.65 12.56
C ASN A 68 0.71 -2.83 12.49
N LYS A 69 0.22 -4.02 12.12
CA LYS A 69 1.08 -5.21 12.07
C LYS A 69 2.07 -5.15 10.93
N ILE A 70 1.66 -4.71 9.73
CA ILE A 70 2.60 -4.52 8.61
C ILE A 70 3.57 -3.38 8.89
N ALA A 71 3.18 -2.31 9.60
CA ALA A 71 4.12 -1.26 10.01
C ALA A 71 5.23 -1.81 10.93
N GLU A 72 4.87 -2.66 11.90
CA GLU A 72 5.83 -3.36 12.76
C GLU A 72 6.76 -4.28 11.94
N LEU A 73 6.19 -5.09 11.05
CA LEU A 73 6.95 -6.06 10.26
C LEU A 73 7.86 -5.39 9.22
N TRP A 74 7.41 -4.30 8.59
CA TRP A 74 8.18 -3.59 7.58
C TRP A 74 9.31 -2.75 8.17
N ALA A 75 9.33 -2.52 9.50
CA ALA A 75 10.46 -1.90 10.19
C ALA A 75 11.77 -2.71 10.09
N ASN A 76 11.71 -3.98 9.66
CA ASN A 76 12.89 -4.76 9.30
C ASN A 76 13.65 -4.18 8.09
N TRP A 77 12.99 -3.40 7.23
CA TRP A 77 13.55 -2.91 5.96
C TRP A 77 13.39 -1.40 5.75
N LEU A 78 12.35 -0.81 6.33
CA LEU A 78 11.99 0.59 6.14
C LEU A 78 12.39 1.41 7.37
N PRO A 79 12.72 2.70 7.18
CA PRO A 79 13.09 3.57 8.30
C PRO A 79 11.87 3.90 9.17
N GLU A 80 12.10 4.22 10.44
CA GLU A 80 11.03 4.43 11.44
C GLU A 80 10.05 5.54 11.04
N GLU A 81 10.49 6.57 10.31
CA GLU A 81 9.63 7.68 9.89
C GLU A 81 8.41 7.25 9.06
N VAL A 82 8.47 6.13 8.34
CA VAL A 82 7.34 5.69 7.50
C VAL A 82 6.26 4.95 8.28
N ALA A 83 6.56 4.49 9.51
CA ALA A 83 5.63 3.67 10.28
C ALA A 83 4.26 4.33 10.47
N LYS A 84 4.23 5.66 10.62
CA LYS A 84 2.99 6.42 10.78
C LYS A 84 2.12 6.41 9.52
N SER A 85 2.71 6.59 8.33
CA SER A 85 1.93 6.58 7.07
C SER A 85 1.48 5.16 6.71
N VAL A 86 2.31 4.15 7.00
CA VAL A 86 1.95 2.74 6.86
C VAL A 86 0.78 2.38 7.77
N ALA A 87 0.82 2.78 9.04
CA ALA A 87 -0.27 2.54 9.98
C ALA A 87 -1.56 3.30 9.61
N TYR A 88 -1.43 4.47 8.96
CA TYR A 88 -2.58 5.28 8.54
C TYR A 88 -3.32 4.69 7.34
N SER A 89 -2.61 4.34 6.25
CA SER A 89 -3.26 3.88 5.01
C SER A 89 -2.37 3.01 4.13
N ALA A 90 -1.38 2.35 4.75
CA ALA A 90 -0.46 1.39 4.11
C ALA A 90 0.31 1.93 2.90
N TYR A 91 0.62 3.23 2.90
CA TYR A 91 1.47 3.88 1.91
C TYR A 91 2.74 4.43 2.58
N TYR A 92 3.81 4.58 1.80
CA TYR A 92 5.04 5.22 2.27
C TYR A 92 5.94 5.69 1.12
N THR A 93 6.88 6.56 1.46
CA THR A 93 7.98 6.95 0.59
C THR A 93 9.31 6.77 1.34
N THR A 94 10.37 6.39 0.65
CA THR A 94 11.73 6.38 1.21
C THR A 94 12.80 6.44 0.13
N LEU A 95 14.00 6.93 0.47
CA LEU A 95 15.14 6.92 -0.43
C LEU A 95 15.72 5.52 -0.54
N ILE A 96 15.86 5.03 -1.78
CA ILE A 96 16.63 3.82 -2.07
C ILE A 96 18.12 4.15 -2.00
N LYS A 97 18.50 5.29 -2.58
CA LYS A 97 19.85 5.87 -2.58
C LYS A 97 19.74 7.36 -2.95
N PRO A 98 20.80 8.17 -2.78
CA PRO A 98 20.77 9.57 -3.20
C PRO A 98 20.30 9.73 -4.65
N GLY A 99 19.28 10.57 -4.87
CA GLY A 99 18.68 10.83 -6.19
C GLY A 99 17.65 9.79 -6.67
N LEU A 100 17.32 8.78 -5.87
CA LEU A 100 16.33 7.75 -6.22
C LEU A 100 15.48 7.34 -5.00
N ARG A 101 14.18 7.59 -5.07
CA ARG A 101 13.20 7.17 -4.06
C ARG A 101 12.23 6.12 -4.57
N VAL A 102 11.60 5.43 -3.64
CA VAL A 102 10.41 4.62 -3.88
C VAL A 102 9.21 5.30 -3.25
N ILE A 103 8.09 5.28 -3.95
CA ILE A 103 6.76 5.59 -3.42
C ILE A 103 5.94 4.31 -3.53
N SER A 104 5.47 3.79 -2.40
CA SER A 104 4.58 2.65 -2.32
C SER A 104 3.18 3.14 -2.01
N VAL A 105 2.24 2.89 -2.92
CA VAL A 105 0.83 3.25 -2.76
C VAL A 105 -0.01 2.03 -2.42
N ASN A 106 -0.99 2.22 -1.55
CA ASN A 106 -2.02 1.22 -1.30
C ASN A 106 -3.06 1.26 -2.43
N SER A 107 -2.86 0.44 -3.47
CA SER A 107 -3.77 0.41 -4.62
C SER A 107 -5.08 -0.35 -4.35
N ASN A 108 -5.33 -0.86 -3.15
CA ASN A 108 -6.64 -1.41 -2.79
C ASN A 108 -7.75 -0.35 -2.81
N TYR A 109 -7.39 0.91 -2.63
CA TYR A 109 -8.31 2.05 -2.72
C TYR A 109 -8.75 2.38 -4.15
N CYS A 110 -8.08 1.80 -5.15
CA CYS A 110 -8.57 1.84 -6.52
C CYS A 110 -9.46 0.64 -6.87
N TYR A 111 -9.44 -0.44 -6.08
CA TYR A 111 -10.00 -1.72 -6.47
C TYR A 111 -11.54 -1.76 -6.41
N GLY A 112 -12.18 -2.17 -7.49
CA GLY A 112 -13.64 -2.30 -7.59
C GLY A 112 -14.23 -3.37 -6.67
N TYR A 113 -13.42 -4.33 -6.23
CA TYR A 113 -13.84 -5.31 -5.22
C TYR A 113 -13.63 -4.83 -3.77
N ASN A 114 -13.01 -3.68 -3.57
CA ASN A 114 -13.05 -3.01 -2.26
C ASN A 114 -14.37 -2.27 -2.12
N TRP A 115 -15.37 -2.92 -1.51
CA TRP A 115 -16.72 -2.38 -1.42
C TRP A 115 -16.83 -1.09 -0.59
N TRP A 116 -15.80 -0.72 0.18
CA TRP A 116 -15.78 0.57 0.87
C TRP A 116 -15.76 1.77 -0.06
N ILE A 117 -15.31 1.62 -1.31
CA ILE A 117 -15.39 2.70 -2.29
C ILE A 117 -16.85 3.03 -2.67
N LEU A 118 -17.80 2.11 -2.45
CA LEU A 118 -19.22 2.40 -2.66
C LEU A 118 -19.79 3.34 -1.59
N TYR A 119 -19.15 3.39 -0.42
CA TYR A 119 -19.52 4.28 0.66
C TYR A 119 -18.95 5.69 0.45
N ASP A 120 -17.66 5.78 0.10
CA ASP A 120 -16.97 7.03 -0.23
C ASP A 120 -15.78 6.75 -1.17
N ASP A 121 -15.84 7.27 -2.39
CA ASP A 121 -14.83 7.12 -3.43
C ASP A 121 -13.96 8.38 -3.64
N VAL A 122 -14.09 9.40 -2.79
CA VAL A 122 -13.33 10.64 -2.90
C VAL A 122 -11.93 10.45 -2.31
N ASP A 123 -10.96 10.18 -3.19
CA ASP A 123 -9.55 9.91 -2.87
C ASP A 123 -9.35 9.06 -1.59
N PRO A 124 -9.82 7.80 -1.60
CA PRO A 124 -9.79 6.96 -0.43
C PRO A 124 -8.36 6.76 0.10
N GLY A 125 -8.18 6.94 1.41
CA GLY A 125 -6.86 6.96 2.06
C GLY A 125 -6.01 8.19 1.78
N GLN A 126 -6.54 9.20 1.08
CA GLN A 126 -5.81 10.40 0.60
C GLN A 126 -4.57 10.05 -0.25
N ILE A 127 -4.63 8.91 -0.96
CA ILE A 127 -3.47 8.37 -1.67
C ILE A 127 -3.04 9.27 -2.82
N LEU A 128 -3.98 9.79 -3.61
CA LEU A 128 -3.67 10.56 -4.81
C LEU A 128 -3.14 11.95 -4.46
N ASP A 129 -3.75 12.63 -3.48
CA ASP A 129 -3.24 13.91 -2.98
C ASP A 129 -1.85 13.75 -2.36
N TRP A 130 -1.67 12.77 -1.46
CA TRP A 130 -0.38 12.46 -0.87
C TRP A 130 0.68 12.11 -1.94
N MET A 131 0.34 11.27 -2.90
CA MET A 131 1.24 10.87 -3.99
C MET A 131 1.66 12.07 -4.85
N ALA A 132 0.73 12.97 -5.18
CA ALA A 132 1.05 14.17 -5.96
C ALA A 132 2.01 15.10 -5.21
N ASN A 133 1.86 15.24 -3.88
CA ASN A 133 2.75 16.00 -3.03
C ASN A 133 4.16 15.37 -2.94
N GLU A 134 4.25 14.05 -2.79
CA GLU A 134 5.54 13.36 -2.76
C GLU A 134 6.28 13.38 -4.11
N LEU A 135 5.55 13.35 -5.22
CA LEU A 135 6.13 13.50 -6.56
C LEU A 135 6.63 14.93 -6.78
N GLN A 136 5.91 15.96 -6.32
CA GLN A 136 6.41 17.34 -6.38
C GLN A 136 7.68 17.51 -5.54
N ALA A 137 7.69 16.97 -4.31
CA ALA A 137 8.87 17.02 -3.46
C ALA A 137 10.08 16.32 -4.09
N ALA A 138 9.86 15.21 -4.80
CA ALA A 138 10.91 14.52 -5.55
C ALA A 138 11.40 15.35 -6.75
N GLU A 139 10.51 15.99 -7.50
CA GLU A 139 10.84 16.91 -8.60
C GLU A 139 11.71 18.07 -8.10
N ASP A 140 11.30 18.72 -7.00
CA ASP A 140 12.03 19.83 -6.38
C ASP A 140 13.42 19.40 -5.87
N ALA A 141 13.54 18.17 -5.39
CA ALA A 141 14.81 17.58 -4.93
C ALA A 141 15.68 17.01 -6.08
N GLY A 142 15.18 16.99 -7.32
CA GLY A 142 15.86 16.40 -8.47
C GLY A 142 15.99 14.87 -8.39
N GLU A 143 15.08 14.22 -7.67
CA GLU A 143 15.06 12.77 -7.46
C GLU A 143 14.24 12.04 -8.53
N LYS A 144 14.65 10.81 -8.86
CA LYS A 144 13.84 9.88 -9.65
C LYS A 144 13.01 9.01 -8.73
N VAL A 145 11.85 8.56 -9.22
CA VAL A 145 10.88 7.83 -8.41
C VAL A 145 10.55 6.49 -9.03
N TYR A 146 10.65 5.41 -8.24
CA TYR A 146 9.94 4.17 -8.51
C TYR A 146 8.60 4.20 -7.78
N LEU A 147 7.51 4.12 -8.53
CA LEU A 147 6.16 4.04 -8.00
C LEU A 147 5.72 2.57 -8.01
N ILE A 148 5.42 2.02 -6.83
CA ILE A 148 5.04 0.61 -6.65
C ILE A 148 3.65 0.49 -6.01
N GLY A 149 2.94 -0.56 -6.40
CA GLY A 149 1.61 -0.93 -5.89
C GLY A 149 1.28 -2.36 -6.31
N HIS A 150 0.10 -2.85 -5.90
CA HIS A 150 -0.35 -4.20 -6.25
C HIS A 150 -1.24 -4.20 -7.50
N ILE A 151 -2.46 -3.65 -7.38
CA ILE A 151 -3.40 -3.50 -8.50
C ILE A 151 -2.91 -2.40 -9.42
N ALA A 152 -2.77 -2.71 -10.71
CA ALA A 152 -2.36 -1.75 -11.71
C ALA A 152 -3.47 -0.69 -11.92
N PRO A 153 -3.12 0.61 -12.01
CA PRO A 153 -4.10 1.69 -12.16
C PRO A 153 -4.89 1.61 -13.47
N GLY A 154 -4.34 0.96 -14.51
CA GLY A 154 -5.02 0.70 -15.78
C GLY A 154 -5.77 -0.64 -15.84
N HIS A 155 -5.85 -1.40 -14.74
CA HIS A 155 -6.61 -2.64 -14.68
C HIS A 155 -8.11 -2.36 -14.81
N GLN A 156 -8.87 -3.27 -15.43
CA GLN A 156 -10.32 -3.12 -15.62
C GLN A 156 -11.10 -3.01 -14.30
N ASP A 157 -10.54 -3.57 -13.23
CA ASP A 157 -11.14 -3.53 -11.89
C ASP A 157 -10.68 -2.30 -11.07
N CYS A 158 -9.93 -1.36 -11.66
CA CYS A 158 -9.63 -0.08 -11.02
C CYS A 158 -10.80 0.89 -11.27
N ALA A 159 -11.27 1.59 -10.24
CA ALA A 159 -12.31 2.61 -10.38
C ALA A 159 -11.89 3.66 -11.41
N LEU A 160 -12.74 3.89 -12.43
CA LEU A 160 -12.40 4.73 -13.59
C LEU A 160 -11.92 6.13 -13.18
N THR A 161 -12.60 6.75 -12.22
CA THR A 161 -12.24 8.07 -11.71
C THR A 161 -10.85 8.07 -11.08
N TYR A 162 -10.56 7.09 -10.21
CA TYR A 162 -9.25 6.93 -9.58
C TYR A 162 -8.16 6.73 -10.64
N SER A 163 -8.38 5.80 -11.58
CA SER A 163 -7.49 5.52 -12.71
C SER A 163 -7.15 6.78 -13.51
N HIS A 164 -8.18 7.58 -13.85
CA HIS A 164 -7.99 8.83 -14.58
C HIS A 164 -7.17 9.85 -13.80
N GLN A 165 -7.44 10.04 -12.49
CA GLN A 165 -6.67 10.97 -11.68
C GLN A 165 -5.22 10.51 -11.48
N TYR A 166 -5.01 9.22 -11.21
CA TYR A 166 -3.68 8.63 -11.15
C TYR A 166 -2.90 8.90 -12.44
N ASN A 167 -3.52 8.64 -13.61
CA ASN A 167 -2.89 8.88 -14.90
C ASN A 167 -2.55 10.37 -15.13
N ARG A 168 -3.44 11.28 -14.73
CA ARG A 168 -3.17 12.73 -14.82
C ARG A 168 -1.97 13.14 -13.96
N ILE A 169 -1.86 12.59 -12.75
CA ILE A 169 -0.74 12.86 -11.85
C ILE A 169 0.55 12.30 -12.48
N THR A 170 0.57 11.04 -12.91
CA THR A 170 1.78 10.43 -13.49
C THR A 170 2.24 11.13 -14.77
N LEU A 171 1.31 11.60 -15.60
CA LEU A 171 1.65 12.38 -16.81
C LEU A 171 2.22 13.76 -16.48
N ARG A 172 1.82 14.40 -15.37
CA ARG A 172 2.41 15.68 -14.94
C ARG A 172 3.88 15.53 -14.56
N TYR A 173 4.27 14.38 -14.01
CA TYR A 173 5.63 14.12 -13.51
C TYR A 173 6.44 13.19 -14.43
N GLU A 174 6.06 13.09 -15.71
CA GLU A 174 6.87 12.38 -16.69
C GLU A 174 8.18 13.13 -17.01
N PRO A 175 9.25 12.43 -17.43
CA PRO A 175 10.57 13.03 -17.69
C PRO A 175 10.64 14.04 -18.83
#